data_AF-A0A9E0RB68-F1
#
_entry.id   AF-A0A9E0RB68-F1
#
_cell.length_a   1.000
_cell.length_b   1.000
_cell.length_c   1.000
_cell.angle_alpha   90.00
_cell.angle_beta   90.00
_cell.angle_gamma   90.00
#
_symmetry.space_group_name_H-M   'P 1'
#
loop_
_entity.id
_entity.type
_entity.pdbx_description
1 polymer ?
#
loop_
_entity_poly.entity_id
_entity_poly.type
_entity_poly.pdbx_seq_one_letter_code
_entity_poly.pdbx_strand_id
1 'polypeptide(L)'
;MSVNELSDTALRKLYMAHVHGMGFRLIGEGFACAPSVETVVLSGFTQMTNAATGRVEDKYLYSVKVKREAWRAIQFGNLGQVDPVEALAALELRRDMTKTGIFRAIEPWPAEFDPSPA
;
A
#
# COMPACT_ATOMS: atom_id res chain seq x y z
N MET A 1 -34.38 -9.57 -1.98
CA MET A 1 -33.41 -8.60 -2.54
C MET A 1 -32.28 -9.40 -3.15
N SER A 2 -32.14 -9.41 -4.49
CA SER A 2 -30.97 -10.04 -5.12
C SER A 2 -29.77 -9.11 -4.97
N VAL A 3 -28.68 -9.61 -4.41
CA VAL A 3 -27.40 -8.90 -4.45
C VAL A 3 -26.94 -8.97 -5.90
N ASN A 4 -26.92 -7.83 -6.61
CA ASN A 4 -26.28 -7.78 -7.92
C ASN A 4 -24.80 -8.07 -7.72
N GLU A 5 -24.28 -9.10 -8.37
CA GLU A 5 -22.85 -9.40 -8.35
C GLU A 5 -22.08 -8.22 -8.96
N LEU A 6 -21.04 -7.78 -8.26
CA LEU A 6 -20.15 -6.73 -8.73
C LEU A 6 -19.42 -7.22 -9.97
N SER A 7 -19.24 -6.35 -10.97
CA SER A 7 -18.38 -6.69 -12.11
C SER A 7 -16.93 -6.90 -11.65
N ASP A 8 -16.17 -7.72 -12.38
CA ASP A 8 -14.74 -7.95 -12.10
C ASP A 8 -13.95 -6.65 -11.95
N THR A 9 -14.27 -5.64 -12.76
CA THR A 9 -13.60 -4.35 -12.69
C THR A 9 -13.96 -3.59 -11.42
N ALA A 10 -15.22 -3.64 -10.99
CA ALA A 10 -15.65 -3.04 -9.73
C ALA A 10 -14.97 -3.75 -8.54
N LEU A 11 -14.89 -5.08 -8.56
CA LEU A 11 -14.21 -5.86 -7.54
C LEU A 11 -12.71 -5.53 -7.46
N ARG A 12 -12.02 -5.44 -8.59
CA ARG A 12 -10.59 -5.06 -8.64
C ARG A 12 -10.35 -3.66 -8.09
N LYS A 13 -11.22 -2.70 -8.41
CA LYS A 13 -11.15 -1.33 -7.86
C LYS A 13 -11.38 -1.30 -6.35
N LEU A 14 -12.35 -2.07 -5.84
CA LEU A 14 -12.58 -2.20 -4.40
C LEU A 14 -11.38 -2.83 -3.70
N TYR A 15 -10.80 -3.88 -4.27
CA TYR A 15 -9.60 -4.51 -3.72
C TYR A 15 -8.42 -3.54 -3.69
N MET A 16 -8.18 -2.83 -4.80
CA MET A 16 -7.16 -1.77 -4.89
C MET A 16 -7.34 -0.71 -3.80
N ALA A 17 -8.55 -0.16 -3.64
CA ALA A 17 -8.84 0.84 -2.63
C ALA A 17 -8.64 0.27 -1.21
N HIS A 18 -9.08 -0.96 -0.98
CA HIS A 18 -8.96 -1.63 0.31
C HIS A 18 -7.51 -1.81 0.75
N VAL A 19 -6.64 -2.37 -0.12
CA VAL A 19 -5.24 -2.63 0.24
C VAL A 19 -4.46 -1.34 0.51
N HIS A 20 -4.69 -0.29 -0.29
CA HIS A 20 -4.04 1.01 -0.06
C HIS A 20 -4.60 1.69 1.19
N GLY A 21 -5.91 1.61 1.44
CA GLY A 21 -6.54 2.15 2.65
C GLY A 21 -6.01 1.49 3.93
N MET A 22 -5.82 0.16 3.92
CA MET A 22 -5.19 -0.56 5.02
C MET A 22 -3.74 -0.11 5.24
N GLY A 23 -2.94 0.00 4.18
CA GLY A 23 -1.58 0.52 4.27
C GLY A 23 -1.51 1.92 4.85
N PHE A 24 -2.37 2.82 4.35
CA PHE A 24 -2.47 4.19 4.83
C PHE A 24 -2.79 4.24 6.33
N ARG A 25 -3.75 3.43 6.80
CA ARG A 25 -4.11 3.35 8.23
C ARG A 25 -2.95 2.84 9.09
N LEU A 26 -2.22 1.82 8.63
CA LEU A 26 -1.10 1.22 9.36
C LEU A 26 0.11 2.15 9.44
N ILE A 27 0.42 2.90 8.37
CA ILE A 27 1.47 3.92 8.39
C ILE A 27 1.14 5.01 9.40
N GLY A 28 -0.11 5.49 9.41
CA GLY A 28 -0.57 6.44 10.41
C GLY A 28 -0.45 5.92 11.84
N GLU A 29 -0.80 4.65 12.08
CA GLU A 29 -0.61 4.00 13.39
C GLU A 29 0.86 3.95 13.79
N GLY A 30 1.76 3.56 12.88
CA GLY A 30 3.20 3.49 13.16
C GLY A 30 3.78 4.83 13.60
N PHE A 31 3.38 5.92 12.94
CA PHE A 31 3.81 7.26 13.35
C PHE A 31 3.17 7.76 14.64
N ALA A 32 1.94 7.32 14.95
CA ALA A 32 1.21 7.69 16.15
C ALA A 32 1.72 6.97 17.40
N CYS A 33 2.01 5.67 17.30
CA CYS A 33 2.44 4.85 18.44
C CYS A 33 3.91 5.08 18.82
N ALA A 34 4.76 5.50 17.87
CA ALA A 34 6.19 5.72 18.08
C ALA A 34 6.60 7.11 17.58
N PRO A 35 6.56 8.16 18.43
CA PRO A 35 6.87 9.54 18.03
C PRO A 35 8.29 9.75 17.48
N SER A 36 9.24 8.89 17.86
CA SER A 36 10.64 8.94 17.41
C SER A 36 10.89 8.31 16.03
N VAL A 37 9.90 7.61 15.46
CA VAL A 37 10.04 7.00 14.13
C VAL A 37 9.94 8.08 13.06
N GLU A 38 11.01 8.31 12.30
CA GLU A 38 11.02 9.31 11.22
C GLU A 38 10.71 8.71 9.84
N THR A 39 10.78 7.39 9.70
CA THR A 39 10.49 6.69 8.44
C THR A 39 9.75 5.38 8.70
N VAL A 40 8.71 5.12 7.91
CA VAL A 40 7.99 3.85 7.87
C VAL A 40 8.14 3.27 6.46
N VAL A 41 8.57 2.01 6.38
CA VAL A 41 8.47 1.21 5.16
C VAL A 41 7.35 0.22 5.36
N LEU A 42 6.34 0.27 4.48
CA LEU A 42 5.23 -0.68 4.48
C LEU A 42 5.17 -1.41 3.14
N SER A 43 5.14 -2.73 3.20
CA SER A 43 5.05 -3.60 2.03
C SER A 43 3.81 -4.50 2.15
N GLY A 44 2.87 -4.34 1.22
CA GLY A 44 1.66 -5.18 1.17
C GLY A 44 1.91 -6.41 0.32
N PHE A 45 1.86 -7.60 0.92
CA PHE A 45 1.99 -8.87 0.19
C PHE A 45 0.69 -9.67 0.19
N THR A 46 0.59 -10.56 -0.79
CA THR A 46 -0.42 -11.61 -0.83
C THR A 46 0.25 -12.94 -1.09
N GLN A 47 -0.38 -14.02 -0.66
CA GLN A 47 0.10 -15.37 -0.88
C GLN A 47 -0.54 -15.94 -2.13
N MET A 48 0.29 -16.40 -3.08
CA MET A 48 -0.17 -17.06 -4.29
C MET A 48 0.50 -18.40 -4.47
N THR A 49 -0.27 -19.40 -4.90
CA THR A 49 0.26 -20.69 -5.32
C THR A 49 0.94 -20.55 -6.68
N ASN A 50 2.23 -20.85 -6.75
CA ASN A 50 2.96 -20.94 -7.99
C ASN A 50 2.46 -22.16 -8.77
N ALA A 51 1.87 -21.93 -9.95
CA ALA A 51 1.28 -23.00 -10.76
C ALA A 51 2.31 -24.04 -11.27
N ALA A 52 3.59 -23.66 -11.41
CA ALA A 52 4.63 -24.56 -11.88
C ALA A 52 5.17 -25.47 -10.77
N THR A 53 5.16 -25.03 -9.51
CA THR A 53 5.79 -25.74 -8.39
C THR A 53 4.80 -26.20 -7.32
N GLY A 54 3.57 -25.68 -7.33
CA GLY A 54 2.55 -25.88 -6.29
C GLY A 54 2.85 -25.19 -4.96
N ARG A 55 3.96 -24.44 -4.86
CA ARG A 55 4.37 -23.78 -3.61
C ARG A 55 3.62 -22.48 -3.41
N VAL A 56 3.27 -22.18 -2.18
CA VAL A 56 2.77 -20.85 -1.79
C VAL A 56 3.96 -19.91 -1.69
N GLU A 57 3.89 -18.80 -2.42
CA GLU A 57 4.91 -17.77 -2.47
C GLU A 57 4.29 -16.42 -2.08
N ASP A 58 5.05 -15.61 -1.34
CA ASP A 58 4.69 -14.23 -1.06
C ASP A 58 4.95 -13.38 -2.32
N LYS A 59 3.92 -12.66 -2.77
CA LYS A 59 4.00 -11.68 -3.85
C LYS A 59 3.65 -10.31 -3.31
N TYR A 60 4.58 -9.37 -3.42
CA TYR A 60 4.37 -7.98 -2.99
C TYR A 60 3.59 -7.22 -4.06
N LEU A 61 2.48 -6.60 -3.64
CA LEU A 61 1.60 -5.79 -4.49
C LEU A 61 2.11 -4.36 -4.62
N TYR A 62 2.61 -3.81 -3.52
CA TYR A 62 3.28 -2.52 -3.47
C TYR A 62 4.18 -2.43 -2.24
N SER A 63 5.11 -1.48 -2.27
CA SER A 63 5.93 -1.11 -1.13
C SER A 63 6.11 0.40 -1.11
N VAL A 64 5.91 1.04 0.03
CA VAL A 64 6.00 2.49 0.17
C VAL A 64 6.94 2.85 1.31
N LYS A 65 7.85 3.78 1.04
CA LYS A 65 8.71 4.41 2.05
C LYS A 65 8.15 5.79 2.34
N VAL A 66 7.84 6.04 3.61
CA VAL A 66 7.17 7.27 4.05
C VAL A 66 8.02 7.94 5.11
N LYS A 67 8.40 9.20 4.87
CA LYS A 67 9.01 10.08 5.87
C LYS A 67 7.92 10.77 6.69
N ARG A 68 8.14 10.95 7.99
CA ARG A 68 7.18 11.63 8.89
C ARG A 68 6.83 13.03 8.40
N GLU A 69 7.82 13.77 7.89
CA GLU A 69 7.63 15.10 7.32
C GLU A 69 6.60 15.08 6.17
N ALA A 70 6.78 14.18 5.19
CA ALA A 70 5.85 14.04 4.07
C ALA A 70 4.46 13.60 4.54
N TRP A 71 4.37 12.71 5.54
CA TRP A 71 3.10 12.28 6.12
C TRP A 71 2.34 13.43 6.78
N ARG A 72 3.04 14.38 7.43
CA ARG A 72 2.44 15.57 8.06
C ARG A 72 1.84 16.55 7.06
N ALA A 73 2.20 16.47 5.77
CA ALA A 73 1.61 17.31 4.73
C ALA A 73 0.16 16.91 4.39
N ILE A 74 -0.30 15.72 4.81
CA ILE A 74 -1.67 15.28 4.59
C ILE A 74 -2.62 16.05 5.52
N GLN A 75 -3.69 16.61 4.94
CA GLN A 75 -4.71 17.32 5.69
C GLN A 75 -5.69 16.34 6.37
N PHE A 76 -5.31 15.78 7.52
CA PHE A 76 -6.15 14.83 8.26
C PHE A 76 -7.47 15.41 8.76
N GLY A 77 -7.58 16.74 8.90
CA GLY A 77 -8.85 17.42 9.20
C GLY A 77 -9.89 17.33 8.07
N ASN A 78 -9.49 16.93 6.86
CA ASN A 78 -10.36 16.72 5.70
C ASN A 78 -10.18 15.31 5.12
N LEU A 79 -10.00 14.30 5.99
CA LEU A 79 -9.67 12.93 5.58
C LEU A 79 -10.68 12.32 4.60
N GLY A 80 -11.96 12.70 4.67
CA GLY A 80 -12.99 12.20 3.75
C GLY A 80 -12.80 12.59 2.28
N GLN A 81 -11.90 13.53 1.97
CA GLN A 81 -11.53 13.92 0.60
C GLN A 81 -10.17 13.33 0.18
N VAL A 82 -9.47 12.64 1.08
CA VAL A 82 -8.17 12.03 0.78
C VAL A 82 -8.41 10.65 0.17
N ASP A 83 -7.96 10.45 -1.07
CA ASP A 83 -7.87 9.11 -1.67
C ASP A 83 -6.55 8.45 -1.22
N PRO A 84 -6.58 7.34 -0.46
CA PRO A 84 -5.37 6.65 -0.03
C PRO A 84 -4.50 6.15 -1.19
N VAL A 85 -5.10 5.82 -2.33
CA VAL A 85 -4.37 5.34 -3.52
C VAL A 85 -3.50 6.46 -4.08
N GLU A 86 -4.07 7.66 -4.21
CA GLU A 86 -3.35 8.85 -4.72
C GLU A 86 -2.38 9.41 -3.66
N ALA A 87 -2.79 9.44 -2.39
CA ALA A 87 -1.94 9.91 -1.30
C ALA A 87 -0.65 9.08 -1.17
N LEU A 88 -0.75 7.75 -1.28
CA LEU A 88 0.43 6.89 -1.28
C LEU A 88 1.24 7.02 -2.58
N ALA A 89 0.60 7.28 -3.72
CA ALA A 89 1.29 7.49 -5.00
C ALA A 89 2.13 8.79 -5.04
N ALA A 90 1.81 9.76 -4.20
CA ALA A 90 2.61 10.98 -4.04
C ALA A 90 3.88 10.80 -3.18
N LEU A 91 4.09 9.61 -2.60
CA LEU A 91 5.24 9.26 -1.75
C LEU A 91 6.24 8.37 -2.52
N GLU A 92 7.28 7.87 -1.86
CA GLU A 92 8.24 6.93 -2.45
C GLU A 92 7.62 5.52 -2.59
N LEU A 93 6.69 5.38 -3.54
CA LEU A 93 5.93 4.17 -3.82
C LEU A 93 6.55 3.33 -4.95
N ARG A 94 6.73 2.04 -4.70
CA ARG A 94 6.95 0.99 -5.71
C ARG A 94 5.65 0.23 -5.91
N ARG A 95 5.07 0.31 -7.11
CA ARG A 95 3.84 -0.39 -7.49
C ARG A 95 3.80 -0.60 -9.00
N ASP A 96 3.43 -1.81 -9.43
CA ASP A 96 3.05 -2.10 -10.82
C ASP A 96 1.58 -2.51 -10.82
N MET A 97 0.73 -1.65 -11.39
CA MET A 97 -0.71 -1.85 -11.39
C MET A 97 -1.35 -1.16 -12.59
N THR A 98 -2.36 -1.79 -13.18
CA THR A 98 -3.19 -1.15 -14.21
C THR A 98 -4.14 -0.11 -13.60
N LYS A 99 -4.66 0.82 -14.42
CA LYS A 99 -5.73 1.75 -14.00
C LYS A 99 -7.02 1.05 -13.53
N THR A 100 -7.18 -0.23 -13.86
CA THR A 100 -8.32 -1.06 -13.47
C THR A 100 -8.06 -1.88 -12.20
N GLY A 101 -6.91 -1.72 -11.54
CA GLY A 101 -6.60 -2.36 -10.25
C GLY A 101 -6.00 -3.77 -10.37
N ILE A 102 -5.44 -4.14 -11.52
CA ILE A 102 -4.71 -5.41 -11.67
C ILE A 102 -3.27 -5.16 -11.23
N PHE A 103 -2.85 -5.81 -10.14
CA PHE A 103 -1.49 -5.73 -9.62
C PHE A 103 -0.56 -6.72 -10.34
N ARG A 104 0.70 -6.33 -10.50
CA ARG A 104 1.82 -7.23 -10.79
C ARG A 104 2.79 -7.19 -9.61
N ALA A 105 3.47 -8.32 -9.40
CA ALA A 105 4.42 -8.44 -8.31
C ALA A 105 5.59 -7.45 -8.49
N ILE A 106 6.02 -6.83 -7.39
CA ILE A 106 7.18 -5.94 -7.35
C ILE A 106 8.20 -6.45 -6.34
N GLU A 107 9.43 -5.91 -6.41
CA GLU A 107 10.42 -6.06 -5.35
C GLU A 107 10.23 -4.94 -4.32
N PRO A 108 9.97 -5.26 -3.04
CA PRO A 108 9.71 -4.25 -2.02
C PRO A 108 10.96 -3.40 -1.70
N TRP A 109 10.77 -2.29 -1.00
CA TRP A 109 11.89 -1.62 -0.34
C TRP A 109 12.51 -2.55 0.71
N PRO A 110 13.84 -2.51 0.92
CA PRO A 110 14.47 -3.28 1.98
C PRO A 110 13.90 -2.85 3.35
N ALA A 111 13.74 -3.82 4.24
CA ALA A 111 13.31 -3.57 5.62
C ALA A 111 14.41 -2.92 6.48
N GLU A 112 15.66 -3.01 6.03
CA GLU A 112 16.82 -2.45 6.72
C GLU A 112 16.86 -0.93 6.54
N PHE A 113 16.95 -0.21 7.66
CA PHE A 113 17.24 1.22 7.67
C PHE A 113 18.71 1.40 7.29
N ASP A 114 18.97 1.96 6.10
CA ASP A 114 20.31 2.44 5.74
C ASP A 114 20.52 3.83 6.34
N PRO A 115 21.40 4.00 7.35
CA PRO A 115 21.66 5.27 7.99
C PRO A 115 22.54 6.20 7.14
N SER A 116 23.00 5.79 5.95
CA SER A 116 23.88 6.63 5.15
C SER A 116 23.15 7.88 4.65
N PRO A 117 23.71 9.09 4.83
CA PRO A 117 23.20 10.27 4.16
C PRO A 117 23.42 10.11 2.65
N ALA A 118 22.39 10.51 1.88
CA ALA A 118 22.47 10.66 0.43
C ALA A 118 23.40 11.82 0.03
#